data_AF-A0A242LGI0-F1
#
_entry.id   AF-A0A242LGI0-F1
#
_cell.length_a   1.000
_cell.length_b   1.000
_cell.length_c   1.000
_cell.angle_alpha   90.00
_cell.angle_beta   90.00
_cell.angle_gamma   90.00
#
_symmetry.space_group_name_H-M   'P 1'
#
loop_
_entity.id
_entity.type
_entity.pdbx_description
1 polymer ?
#
loop_
_entity_poly.entity_id
_entity_poly.type
_entity_poly.pdbx_seq_one_letter_code
_entity_poly.pdbx_strand_id
1 'polypeptide(L)'
;MIRILIFVSVALLVIIGIYLLKKATVFLPLMHNGEPDENTQFLHQFGVFYLILAAIGILVGIFNLKFFSLFYIFSLLVISAVFSVMFAKKIL
;
A
#
# COMPACT_ATOMS: atom_id res chain seq x y z
N MET A 1 -9.88 18.24 9.55
CA MET A 1 -8.52 18.18 8.94
C MET A 1 -8.03 16.75 8.76
N ILE A 2 -7.86 15.93 9.81
CA ILE A 2 -7.38 14.52 9.68
C ILE A 2 -8.22 13.68 8.71
N ARG A 3 -9.54 13.91 8.65
CA ARG A 3 -10.46 13.21 7.73
C ARG A 3 -10.09 13.40 6.26
N ILE A 4 -9.69 14.62 5.86
CA ILE A 4 -9.25 14.93 4.49
C ILE A 4 -7.98 14.12 4.19
N LEU A 5 -7.05 14.07 5.15
CA LEU A 5 -5.82 13.29 5.02
C LEU A 5 -6.12 11.81 4.79
N ILE A 6 -7.09 11.22 5.52
CA ILE A 6 -7.51 9.83 5.32
C ILE A 6 -8.07 9.62 3.92
N PHE A 7 -8.97 10.48 3.44
CA PHE A 7 -9.53 10.34 2.09
C PHE A 7 -8.46 10.46 1.00
N VAL A 8 -7.50 11.37 1.16
CA VAL A 8 -6.34 11.49 0.25
C VAL A 8 -5.48 10.22 0.30
N SER A 9 -5.19 9.70 1.49
CA SER A 9 -4.43 8.46 1.66
C SER A 9 -5.15 7.27 1.04
N VAL A 10 -6.48 7.16 1.19
CA VAL A 10 -7.31 6.12 0.54
C VAL A 10 -7.19 6.23 -0.97
N ALA A 11 -7.34 7.43 -1.54
CA ALA A 11 -7.22 7.62 -2.98
C ALA A 11 -5.83 7.19 -3.48
N LEU A 12 -4.77 7.59 -2.78
CA LEU A 12 -3.40 7.17 -3.09
C LEU A 12 -3.22 5.66 -2.98
N LEU A 13 -3.73 5.03 -1.93
CA LEU A 13 -3.66 3.58 -1.72
C LEU A 13 -4.38 2.81 -2.82
N VAL A 14 -5.53 3.29 -3.28
CA VAL A 14 -6.26 2.67 -4.40
C VAL A 14 -5.45 2.79 -5.69
N ILE A 15 -4.91 3.97 -5.99
CA ILE A 15 -4.08 4.18 -7.19
C ILE A 15 -2.85 3.27 -7.13
N ILE A 16 -2.10 3.32 -6.04
CA ILE A 16 -0.89 2.51 -5.82
C ILE A 16 -1.23 1.02 -5.90
N GLY A 17 -2.26 0.57 -5.19
CA GLY A 17 -2.69 -0.83 -5.18
C GLY A 17 -3.07 -1.36 -6.57
N ILE A 18 -3.80 -0.57 -7.36
CA ILE A 18 -4.14 -0.91 -8.74
C ILE A 18 -2.89 -0.93 -9.63
N TYR A 19 -1.97 0.02 -9.47
CA TYR A 19 -0.72 0.04 -10.22
C TYR A 19 0.16 -1.17 -9.90
N LEU A 20 0.24 -1.57 -8.63
CA LEU A 20 0.96 -2.77 -8.21
C LEU A 20 0.31 -4.04 -8.78
N LEU A 21 -1.04 -4.11 -8.85
CA LEU A 21 -1.74 -5.27 -9.41
C LEU A 21 -1.61 -5.36 -10.94
N LYS A 22 -1.97 -4.30 -11.66
CA LYS A 22 -2.11 -4.31 -13.12
C LYS A 22 -0.83 -3.99 -13.87
N LYS A 23 0.10 -3.26 -13.24
CA LYS A 23 1.36 -2.81 -13.85
C LYS A 23 2.58 -3.32 -13.09
N ALA A 24 2.46 -4.45 -12.37
CA ALA A 24 3.60 -5.13 -11.74
C ALA A 24 4.78 -5.29 -12.72
N THR A 25 4.48 -5.57 -13.99
CA THR A 25 5.44 -5.75 -15.08
C THR A 25 6.31 -4.54 -15.38
N VAL A 26 5.90 -3.32 -15.00
CA VAL A 26 6.70 -2.10 -15.12
C VAL A 26 7.76 -2.03 -14.02
N PHE A 27 7.48 -2.62 -12.86
CA PHE A 27 8.40 -2.68 -11.72
C PHE A 27 9.31 -3.91 -11.76
N LEU A 28 8.94 -4.98 -12.48
CA LEU A 28 9.77 -6.16 -12.67
C LEU A 28 11.19 -5.86 -13.20
N PRO A 29 11.39 -5.04 -14.24
CA PRO A 29 12.74 -4.70 -14.71
C PRO A 29 13.56 -3.88 -13.70
N LEU A 30 12.93 -3.32 -12.65
CA LEU A 30 13.64 -2.65 -11.56
C LEU A 30 14.11 -3.63 -10.47
N MET A 31 13.55 -4.84 -10.41
CA MET A 31 13.93 -5.87 -9.43
C MET A 31 14.96 -6.82 -10.05
N HIS A 32 16.22 -6.69 -9.62
CA HIS A 32 17.33 -7.51 -10.14
C HIS A 32 17.53 -8.83 -9.38
N ASN A 33 16.92 -8.98 -8.19
CA ASN A 33 17.04 -10.18 -7.36
C ASN A 33 15.70 -10.92 -7.21
N GLY A 34 15.72 -12.22 -7.48
CA GLY A 34 14.56 -13.13 -7.37
C GLY A 34 13.96 -13.55 -8.72
N GLU A 35 13.29 -14.70 -8.75
CA GLU A 35 12.59 -15.16 -9.94
C GLU A 35 11.45 -14.18 -10.30
N PRO A 36 11.15 -13.96 -11.60
CA PRO A 36 10.12 -13.01 -12.05
C PRO A 36 8.75 -13.27 -11.40
N ASP A 37 8.44 -14.53 -11.13
CA ASP A 37 7.19 -14.97 -10.52
C ASP A 37 7.08 -14.56 -9.04
N GLU A 38 8.15 -14.66 -8.26
CA GLU A 38 8.17 -14.24 -6.85
C GLU A 38 8.06 -12.71 -6.71
N ASN A 39 8.69 -11.98 -7.63
CA ASN A 39 8.64 -10.51 -7.66
C ASN A 39 7.25 -10.01 -8.06
N THR A 40 6.59 -10.70 -9.01
CA THR A 40 5.21 -10.42 -9.39
C THR A 40 4.25 -10.73 -8.26
N GLN A 41 4.41 -11.88 -7.60
CA GLN A 41 3.57 -12.28 -6.47
C GLN A 41 3.70 -11.31 -5.29
N PHE A 42 4.91 -10.83 -5.00
CA PHE A 42 5.14 -9.81 -3.97
C PHE A 42 4.37 -8.52 -4.27
N LEU A 43 4.51 -7.97 -5.48
CA LEU A 43 3.80 -6.75 -5.89
C LEU A 43 2.29 -6.94 -5.83
N HIS A 44 1.79 -8.09 -6.28
CA HIS A 44 0.38 -8.42 -6.22
C HIS A 44 -0.14 -8.48 -4.77
N GLN A 45 0.60 -9.13 -3.87
CA GLN A 45 0.24 -9.25 -2.46
C GLN A 45 0.18 -7.87 -1.79
N PHE A 46 1.19 -7.01 -2.02
CA PHE A 46 1.17 -5.65 -1.48
C PHE A 46 0.08 -4.78 -2.10
N GLY A 47 -0.23 -4.95 -3.39
CA GLY A 47 -1.34 -4.26 -4.02
C GLY A 47 -2.70 -4.64 -3.41
N VAL A 48 -2.93 -5.94 -3.13
CA VAL A 48 -4.12 -6.40 -2.39
C VAL A 48 -4.15 -5.82 -0.99
N PHE A 49 -3.04 -5.85 -0.25
CA PHE A 49 -2.97 -5.26 1.10
C PHE A 49 -3.32 -3.77 1.09
N TYR A 50 -2.79 -3.00 0.13
CA TYR A 50 -3.10 -1.58 0.00
C TYR A 50 -4.57 -1.32 -0.34
N LEU A 51 -5.21 -2.16 -1.15
CA LEU A 51 -6.64 -2.07 -1.42
C LEU A 51 -7.49 -2.40 -0.19
N ILE A 52 -7.13 -3.41 0.59
CA ILE A 52 -7.78 -3.73 1.87
C ILE A 52 -7.63 -2.55 2.83
N LEU A 53 -6.43 -1.97 2.92
CA LEU A 53 -6.16 -0.81 3.76
C LEU A 53 -6.95 0.42 3.31
N ALA A 54 -7.16 0.59 1.99
CA ALA A 54 -8.01 1.64 1.45
C ALA A 54 -9.47 1.45 1.86
N ALA A 55 -10.01 0.23 1.77
CA ALA A 55 -11.37 -0.09 2.20
C ALA A 55 -11.58 0.19 3.70
N ILE A 56 -10.61 -0.19 4.55
CA ILE A 56 -10.61 0.14 5.98
C ILE A 56 -10.56 1.67 6.18
N GLY A 57 -9.73 2.37 5.40
CA GLY A 57 -9.62 3.83 5.47
C GLY A 57 -10.92 4.55 5.15
N ILE A 58 -11.74 4.03 4.22
CA ILE A 58 -13.08 4.56 3.93
C ILE A 58 -13.97 4.43 5.17
N LEU A 59 -14.00 3.24 5.80
CA LEU A 59 -14.77 3.02 7.03
C LEU A 59 -14.33 3.97 8.15
N VAL A 60 -13.02 4.05 8.43
CA VAL A 60 -12.46 4.93 9.46
C VAL A 60 -12.79 6.41 9.16
N GLY A 61 -12.72 6.80 7.90
CA GLY A 61 -13.15 8.12 7.43
C GLY A 61 -14.62 8.40 7.74
N ILE A 62 -15.52 7.44 7.56
CA ILE A 62 -16.95 7.60 7.83
C ILE A 62 -17.25 7.70 9.33
N PHE A 63 -16.68 6.83 10.17
CA PHE A 63 -16.94 6.82 11.63
C PHE A 63 -16.34 8.03 12.37
N ASN A 64 -15.34 8.72 11.80
CA ASN A 64 -14.76 9.97 12.33
C ASN A 64 -14.27 9.91 13.80
N LEU A 65 -13.91 8.71 14.27
CA LEU A 65 -13.32 8.54 15.60
C LEU A 65 -11.84 8.91 15.54
N LYS A 66 -11.45 9.95 16.29
CA LYS A 66 -10.07 10.49 16.28
C LYS A 66 -9.02 9.41 16.61
N PHE A 67 -9.31 8.55 17.58
CA PHE A 67 -8.40 7.49 18.00
C PHE A 67 -8.16 6.45 16.89
N PHE A 68 -9.24 6.00 16.23
CA PHE A 68 -9.15 5.08 15.09
C PHE A 68 -8.45 5.71 13.88
N SER A 69 -8.68 7.00 13.64
CA SER A 69 -8.02 7.76 12.58
C SER A 69 -6.50 7.79 12.75
N LEU A 70 -6.04 8.06 13.98
CA LEU A 70 -4.61 8.07 14.31
C LEU A 70 -4.00 6.67 14.21
N PHE A 71 -4.69 5.66 14.74
CA PHE A 71 -4.24 4.27 14.66
C PHE A 71 -4.14 3.77 13.21
N TYR A 72 -5.10 4.16 12.36
CA TYR A 72 -5.10 3.85 10.93
C TYR A 72 -3.89 4.47 10.23
N ILE A 73 -3.63 5.76 10.42
CA ILE A 73 -2.48 6.44 9.81
C ILE A 73 -1.17 5.82 10.28
N PHE A 74 -1.06 5.52 11.57
CA PHE A 74 0.12 4.84 12.12
C PHE A 74 0.35 3.48 11.46
N SER A 75 -0.70 2.65 11.37
CA SER A 75 -0.63 1.33 10.73
C SER A 75 -0.25 1.44 9.25
N LEU A 76 -0.81 2.42 8.53
CA LEU A 76 -0.48 2.71 7.14
C LEU A 76 0.99 3.05 6.95
N LEU A 77 1.56 3.88 7.84
CA LEU A 77 2.97 4.24 7.79
C LEU A 77 3.87 3.03 8.05
N VAL A 78 3.54 2.19 9.04
CA VAL A 78 4.29 0.97 9.33
C VAL A 78 4.28 0.03 8.12
N ILE A 79 3.12 -0.23 7.52
CA ILE A 79 3.00 -1.09 6.34
C ILE A 79 3.77 -0.50 5.16
N SER A 80 3.72 0.82 4.96
CA SER A 80 4.46 1.48 3.89
C SER A 80 5.97 1.42 4.09
N ALA A 81 6.45 1.53 5.33
CA ALA A 81 7.86 1.35 5.66
C ALA A 81 8.32 -0.09 5.40
N VAL A 82 7.52 -1.08 5.83
CA VAL A 82 7.80 -2.51 5.57
C VAL A 82 7.85 -2.78 4.07
N PHE A 83 6.88 -2.28 3.29
CA PHE A 83 6.88 -2.38 1.84
C PHE A 83 8.16 -1.79 1.24
N SER A 84 8.52 -0.57 1.64
CA SER A 84 9.72 0.12 1.15
C SER A 84 11.00 -0.69 1.41
N VAL A 85 11.16 -1.22 2.63
CA VAL A 85 12.33 -2.05 2.99
C VAL A 85 12.36 -3.36 2.21
N MET A 86 11.23 -4.06 2.10
CA MET A 86 11.17 -5.32 1.33
C MET A 86 11.37 -5.09 -0.17
N PHE A 87 10.84 -4.01 -0.71
CA PHE A 87 11.04 -3.60 -2.09
C PHE A 87 12.50 -3.26 -2.36
N ALA A 88 13.15 -2.50 -1.46
CA ALA A 88 14.59 -2.20 -1.56
C ALA A 88 15.44 -3.48 -1.55
N LYS A 89 15.09 -4.49 -0.74
CA LYS A 89 15.76 -5.80 -0.74
C LYS A 89 15.60 -6.61 -2.03
N LYS A 90 14.56 -6.34 -2.83
CA LYS A 90 14.36 -6.98 -4.15
C LYS A 90 15.06 -6.20 -5.28
N ILE A 91 15.42 -4.94 -5.04
CA ILE A 91 16.15 -4.09 -5.99
C ILE A 91 17.67 -4.25 -5.84
N LEU A 92 18.19 -4.17 -4.60
CA LEU A 92 19.60 -4.38 -4.24
C LEU A 92 19.97 -5.85 -4.32
#